data_AF-A0A0F9IHN4-F1
#
_entry.id   AF-A0A0F9IHN4-F1
#
_cell.length_a   1.000
_cell.length_b   1.000
_cell.length_c   1.000
_cell.angle_alpha   90.00
_cell.angle_beta   90.00
_cell.angle_gamma   90.00
#
_symmetry.space_group_name_H-M   'P 1'
#
loop_
_entity.id
_entity.type
_entity.pdbx_description
1 polymer ?
#
loop_
_entity_poly.entity_id
_entity_poly.type
_entity_poly.pdbx_seq_one_letter_code
_entity_poly.pdbx_strand_id
1 'polypeptide(L)'
;MTTSPSETLSKADSVLPRFDWDDERKRKYLSYRLCGFGRDEARKFAGGIDVKTIYNWRQQDEEFQSIEQTNLLTLQRTFSEQVVNLDFTRNFKLALELDFRVLAKANEASQNVNAAQLTKEEREYLIKIRPLYTPAAFAALQDMFAGLGAVTGWDEVLAMRKPDGSVSIAARKNS
;
A
#
# COMPACT_ATOMS: atom_id res chain seq x y z
N MET A 1 8.59 1.18 -12.67
CA MET A 1 7.12 0.97 -12.71
C MET A 1 6.48 2.29 -12.35
N THR A 2 6.05 3.04 -13.35
CA THR A 2 5.24 4.25 -13.14
C THR A 2 3.88 3.77 -12.65
N THR A 3 3.53 4.06 -11.39
CA THR A 3 2.14 3.92 -10.94
C THR A 3 1.28 4.67 -11.95
N SER A 4 0.45 3.93 -12.69
CA SER A 4 -0.50 4.54 -13.61
C SER A 4 -1.28 5.58 -12.81
N PRO A 5 -1.47 6.82 -13.31
CA PRO A 5 -2.23 7.85 -12.60
C PRO A 5 -3.55 7.33 -12.02
N SER A 6 -4.15 6.32 -12.65
CA SER A 6 -5.35 5.63 -12.19
C SER A 6 -5.23 4.97 -10.80
N GLU A 7 -4.13 4.27 -10.50
CA GLU A 7 -3.99 3.53 -9.22
C GLU A 7 -3.76 4.50 -8.06
N THR A 8 -2.89 5.50 -8.25
CA THR A 8 -2.63 6.53 -7.23
C THR A 8 -3.90 7.32 -6.92
N LEU A 9 -4.69 7.65 -7.94
CA LEU A 9 -5.97 8.34 -7.75
C LEU A 9 -7.01 7.47 -7.04
N SER A 10 -7.06 6.17 -7.33
CA SER A 10 -7.94 5.26 -6.61
C SER A 10 -7.59 5.15 -5.13
N LYS A 11 -6.30 5.11 -4.80
CA LYS A 11 -5.84 5.18 -3.41
C LYS A 11 -6.20 6.53 -2.78
N ALA A 12 -6.02 7.64 -3.51
CA ALA A 12 -6.34 8.97 -3.00
C ALA A 12 -7.83 9.11 -2.67
N ASP A 13 -8.68 8.60 -3.57
CA ASP A 13 -10.12 8.56 -3.36
C ASP A 13 -10.52 7.76 -2.10
N SER A 14 -9.80 6.67 -1.81
CA SER A 14 -10.08 5.84 -0.63
C SER A 14 -9.80 6.53 0.71
N VAL A 15 -8.91 7.54 0.72
CA VAL A 15 -8.56 8.30 1.94
C VAL A 15 -9.48 9.50 2.15
N LEU A 16 -10.15 9.97 1.09
CA LEU A 16 -11.11 11.06 1.21
C LEU A 16 -12.30 10.64 2.08
N PRO A 17 -12.71 11.46 3.07
CA PRO A 17 -13.94 11.20 3.81
C PRO A 17 -15.12 11.00 2.87
N ARG A 18 -16.04 10.09 3.22
CA ARG A 18 -17.23 9.82 2.40
C ARG A 18 -18.31 10.83 2.72
N PHE A 19 -18.74 11.53 1.68
CA PHE A 19 -19.76 12.55 1.67
C PHE A 19 -20.68 12.28 0.49
N ASP A 20 -21.98 12.48 0.69
CA ASP A 20 -23.01 12.25 -0.32
C ASP A 20 -23.16 13.50 -1.18
N TRP A 21 -22.21 13.70 -2.09
CA TRP A 21 -22.27 14.80 -3.06
C TRP A 21 -23.00 14.37 -4.33
N ASP A 22 -23.92 15.22 -4.78
CA ASP A 22 -24.59 15.05 -6.08
C ASP A 22 -23.66 15.19 -7.29
N ASP A 23 -22.47 15.79 -7.10
CA ASP A 23 -21.50 16.04 -8.17
C ASP A 23 -20.21 15.22 -7.95
N GLU A 24 -20.10 14.10 -8.68
CA GLU A 24 -18.94 13.19 -8.65
C GLU A 24 -17.62 13.89 -9.01
N ARG A 25 -17.67 15.02 -9.73
CA ARG A 25 -16.48 15.79 -10.11
C ARG A 25 -15.77 16.41 -8.90
N LYS A 26 -16.49 16.66 -7.80
CA LYS A 26 -15.90 17.13 -6.53
C LYS A 26 -14.88 16.13 -6.00
N ARG A 27 -15.27 14.85 -5.92
CA ARG A 27 -14.44 13.76 -5.43
C ARG A 27 -13.22 13.54 -6.32
N LYS A 28 -13.42 13.55 -7.64
CA LYS A 28 -12.32 13.46 -8.60
C LYS A 28 -11.35 14.63 -8.48
N TYR A 29 -11.85 15.86 -8.38
CA TYR A 29 -11.04 17.06 -8.15
C TYR A 29 -10.21 16.95 -6.87
N LEU A 30 -10.84 16.61 -5.75
CA LEU A 30 -10.16 16.50 -4.46
C LEU A 30 -9.12 15.37 -4.45
N SER A 31 -9.36 14.28 -5.18
CA SER A 31 -8.38 13.19 -5.33
C SER A 31 -7.09 13.68 -6.02
N TYR A 32 -7.21 14.48 -7.07
CA TYR A 32 -6.04 15.13 -7.67
C TYR A 32 -5.38 16.12 -6.69
N ARG A 33 -6.16 16.90 -5.95
CA ARG A 33 -5.60 17.80 -4.93
C ARG A 33 -4.84 17.02 -3.85
N LEU A 34 -5.34 15.87 -3.43
CA LEU A 34 -4.68 14.98 -2.47
C LEU A 34 -3.36 14.41 -3.01
N CYS A 35 -3.29 14.17 -4.32
CA CYS A 35 -2.04 13.78 -4.99
C CYS A 35 -1.04 14.94 -5.17
N GLY A 36 -1.33 16.13 -4.66
CA GLY A 36 -0.43 17.29 -4.69
C GLY A 36 -0.56 18.20 -5.92
N PHE A 37 -1.52 17.93 -6.82
CA PHE A 37 -1.75 18.79 -7.98
C PHE A 37 -2.30 20.17 -7.58
N GLY A 38 -1.92 21.19 -8.36
CA GLY A 38 -2.44 22.54 -8.20
C GLY A 38 -3.93 22.62 -8.52
N ARG A 39 -4.59 23.72 -8.12
CA ARG A 39 -6.03 23.94 -8.38
C ARG A 39 -6.38 23.82 -9.86
N ASP A 40 -5.59 24.46 -10.73
CA ASP A 40 -5.84 24.48 -12.16
C ASP A 40 -5.59 23.13 -12.84
N GLU A 41 -4.58 22.40 -12.39
CA GLU A 41 -4.27 21.06 -12.88
C GLU A 41 -5.38 20.07 -12.48
N ALA A 42 -5.72 20.04 -11.19
CA ALA A 42 -6.81 19.22 -10.67
C ALA A 42 -8.14 19.52 -11.38
N ARG A 43 -8.43 20.80 -11.64
CA ARG A 43 -9.62 21.24 -12.40
C ARG A 43 -9.63 20.66 -13.81
N LYS A 44 -8.51 20.73 -14.53
CA LYS A 44 -8.37 20.18 -15.89
C LYS A 44 -8.53 18.66 -15.89
N PHE A 45 -7.84 17.97 -14.98
CA PHE A 45 -7.86 16.50 -14.93
C PHE A 45 -9.19 15.92 -14.44
N ALA A 46 -9.94 16.65 -13.61
CA ALA A 46 -11.27 16.24 -13.13
C ALA A 46 -12.40 16.40 -14.17
N GLY A 47 -12.06 16.54 -15.45
CA GLY A 47 -13.02 16.69 -16.55
C GLY A 47 -13.24 18.13 -17.01
N GLY A 48 -12.27 19.02 -16.75
CA GLY A 48 -12.34 20.41 -17.23
C GLY A 48 -13.41 21.25 -16.55
N ILE A 49 -13.50 21.19 -15.22
CA ILE A 49 -14.52 21.90 -14.43
C ILE A 49 -14.36 23.42 -14.62
N ASP A 50 -15.46 24.17 -14.67
CA ASP A 50 -15.38 25.63 -14.74
C ASP A 50 -14.92 26.26 -13.41
N VAL A 51 -14.17 27.36 -13.48
CA VAL A 51 -13.63 28.04 -12.29
C VAL A 51 -14.75 28.54 -11.38
N LYS A 52 -15.86 29.04 -11.95
CA LYS A 52 -17.04 29.48 -11.18
C LYS A 52 -17.68 28.32 -10.42
N THR A 53 -17.63 27.11 -10.98
CA THR A 53 -18.19 25.92 -10.34
C THR A 53 -17.41 25.56 -9.08
N ILE A 54 -16.07 25.53 -9.15
CA ILE A 54 -15.22 25.30 -7.96
C ILE A 54 -15.40 26.42 -6.94
N TYR A 55 -15.49 27.66 -7.39
CA TYR A 55 -15.77 28.79 -6.50
C TYR A 55 -17.08 28.58 -5.73
N ASN A 56 -18.17 28.20 -6.42
CA ASN A 56 -19.46 27.92 -5.78
C ASN A 56 -19.35 26.78 -4.76
N TRP A 57 -18.68 25.67 -5.09
CA TRP A 57 -18.46 24.58 -4.13
C TRP A 57 -17.76 25.08 -2.87
N ARG A 58 -16.70 25.90 -3.01
CA ARG A 58 -15.98 26.46 -1.85
C ARG A 58 -16.78 27.42 -0.97
N GLN A 59 -17.86 27.99 -1.50
CA GLN A 59 -18.70 28.95 -0.78
C GLN A 59 -19.98 28.32 -0.20
N GLN A 60 -20.52 27.30 -0.88
CA GLN A 60 -21.85 26.77 -0.59
C GLN A 60 -21.82 25.35 -0.02
N ASP A 61 -20.70 24.64 -0.14
CA ASP A 61 -20.54 23.28 0.35
C ASP A 61 -19.48 23.27 1.47
N GLU A 62 -19.98 23.18 2.71
CA GLU A 62 -19.15 23.18 3.91
C GLU A 62 -18.22 21.96 3.97
N GLU A 63 -18.67 20.80 3.49
CA GLU A 63 -17.88 19.57 3.49
C GLU A 63 -16.70 19.68 2.51
N PHE A 64 -16.98 20.14 1.29
CA PHE A 64 -15.96 20.41 0.28
C PHE A 64 -14.97 21.48 0.76
N GLN A 65 -15.48 22.55 1.37
CA GLN A 65 -14.66 23.62 1.93
C GLN A 65 -13.74 23.09 3.03
N SER A 66 -14.26 22.28 3.95
CA SER A 66 -13.50 21.70 5.07
C SER A 66 -12.33 20.86 4.58
N ILE A 67 -12.51 20.07 3.51
CA ILE A 67 -11.44 19.28 2.92
C ILE A 67 -10.44 20.20 2.23
N GLU A 68 -10.89 21.04 1.29
CA GLU A 68 -9.98 21.74 0.39
C GLU A 68 -9.18 22.86 1.07
N GLN A 69 -9.77 23.52 2.09
CA GLN A 69 -9.17 24.70 2.72
C GLN A 69 -8.53 24.38 4.08
N THR A 70 -9.12 23.47 4.86
CA THR A 70 -8.70 23.23 6.24
C THR A 70 -7.88 21.94 6.36
N ASN A 71 -8.37 20.84 5.78
CA ASN A 71 -7.82 19.50 6.06
C ASN A 71 -6.87 18.97 4.98
N LEU A 72 -6.73 19.68 3.85
CA LEU A 72 -6.02 19.15 2.68
C LEU A 72 -4.58 18.71 3.00
N LEU A 73 -3.81 19.52 3.72
CA LEU A 73 -2.41 19.21 4.05
C LEU A 73 -2.30 17.97 4.95
N THR A 74 -3.17 17.87 5.95
CA THR A 74 -3.24 16.70 6.85
C THR A 74 -3.59 15.44 6.07
N LEU A 75 -4.57 15.53 5.17
CA LEU A 75 -4.99 14.41 4.33
C LEU A 75 -3.89 14.03 3.32
N GLN A 76 -3.19 15.00 2.72
CA GLN A 76 -2.05 14.75 1.83
C GLN A 76 -0.90 14.02 2.54
N ARG A 77 -0.59 14.42 3.78
CA ARG A 77 0.41 13.74 4.61
C ARG A 77 -0.02 12.30 4.91
N THR A 78 -1.25 12.13 5.38
CA THR A 78 -1.83 10.82 5.70
C THR A 78 -1.82 9.91 4.46
N PHE A 79 -2.25 10.43 3.31
CA PHE A 79 -2.24 9.73 2.04
C PHE A 79 -0.83 9.33 1.62
N SER A 80 0.14 10.24 1.70
CA SER A 80 1.52 9.96 1.33
C SER A 80 2.13 8.86 2.21
N GLU A 81 1.91 8.94 3.52
CA GLU A 81 2.35 7.90 4.47
C GLU A 81 1.68 6.56 4.14
N GLN A 82 0.36 6.52 3.93
CA GLN A 82 -0.37 5.29 3.60
C GLN A 82 0.04 4.68 2.26
N VAL A 83 0.23 5.49 1.21
CA VAL A 83 0.62 5.00 -0.12
C VAL A 83 2.02 4.43 -0.10
N VAL A 84 2.98 5.14 0.49
CA VAL A 84 4.36 4.66 0.62
C VAL A 84 4.38 3.34 1.38
N ASN A 85 3.63 3.26 2.48
CA ASN A 85 3.56 2.05 3.28
C ASN A 85 2.89 0.88 2.53
N LEU A 86 1.80 1.12 1.82
CA LEU A 86 1.11 0.10 1.02
C LEU A 86 1.98 -0.41 -0.12
N ASP A 87 2.62 0.49 -0.87
CA ASP A 87 3.46 0.11 -2.01
C ASP A 87 4.74 -0.58 -1.56
N PHE A 88 5.35 -0.10 -0.47
CA PHE A 88 6.47 -0.79 0.15
C PHE A 88 6.06 -2.19 0.62
N THR A 89 4.96 -2.31 1.36
CA THR A 89 4.47 -3.60 1.86
C THR A 89 4.19 -4.57 0.73
N ARG A 90 3.52 -4.11 -0.34
CA ARG A 90 3.24 -4.93 -1.53
C ARG A 90 4.52 -5.43 -2.18
N ASN A 91 5.48 -4.55 -2.43
CA ASN A 91 6.76 -4.90 -3.05
C ASN A 91 7.57 -5.84 -2.15
N PHE A 92 7.53 -5.60 -0.84
CA PHE A 92 8.22 -6.42 0.15
C PHE A 92 7.64 -7.84 0.21
N LYS A 93 6.32 -8.01 0.15
CA LYS A 93 5.68 -9.34 0.04
C LYS A 93 6.16 -10.11 -1.20
N LEU A 94 6.23 -9.44 -2.36
CA LEU A 94 6.74 -10.06 -3.59
C LEU A 94 8.21 -10.46 -3.47
N ALA A 95 9.03 -9.65 -2.80
CA ALA A 95 10.43 -9.99 -2.52
C ALA A 95 10.53 -11.21 -1.61
N LEU A 96 9.73 -11.29 -0.54
CA LEU A 96 9.69 -12.45 0.36
C LEU A 96 9.23 -13.73 -0.35
N GLU A 97 8.28 -13.65 -1.27
CA GLU A 97 7.89 -14.80 -2.10
C GLU A 97 9.03 -15.30 -2.98
N LEU A 98 9.80 -14.39 -3.57
CA LEU A 98 10.98 -14.73 -4.36
C LEU A 98 12.06 -15.37 -3.48
N ASP A 99 12.35 -14.77 -2.33
CA ASP A 99 13.28 -15.29 -1.33
C ASP A 99 12.88 -16.69 -0.91
N PHE A 100 11.60 -16.91 -0.60
CA PHE A 100 11.07 -18.22 -0.24
C PHE A 100 11.33 -19.26 -1.32
N ARG A 101 11.05 -18.95 -2.60
CA ARG A 101 11.28 -19.89 -3.71
C ARG A 101 12.76 -20.29 -3.82
N VAL A 102 13.67 -19.31 -3.71
CA VAL A 102 15.12 -19.57 -3.79
C VAL A 102 15.60 -20.37 -2.58
N LEU A 103 15.15 -20.03 -1.38
CA LEU A 103 15.51 -20.72 -0.14
C LEU A 103 14.97 -22.15 -0.08
N ALA A 104 13.74 -22.37 -0.51
CA ALA A 104 13.14 -23.71 -0.59
C ALA A 104 13.94 -24.61 -1.53
N LYS A 105 14.25 -24.11 -2.73
CA LYS A 105 15.09 -24.83 -3.69
C LYS A 105 16.50 -25.10 -3.16
N ALA A 106 17.11 -24.12 -2.48
CA ALA A 106 18.42 -24.29 -1.85
C ALA A 106 18.41 -25.38 -0.78
N ASN A 107 17.37 -25.42 0.05
CA ASN A 107 17.20 -26.43 1.08
C ASN A 107 17.04 -27.83 0.48
N GLU A 108 16.19 -27.99 -0.54
CA GLU A 108 16.02 -29.25 -1.26
C GLU A 108 17.32 -29.74 -1.89
N ALA A 109 18.06 -28.85 -2.58
CA ALA A 109 19.35 -29.16 -3.18
C ALA A 109 20.42 -29.57 -2.15
N SER A 110 20.32 -29.08 -0.91
CA SER A 110 21.25 -29.45 0.17
C SER A 110 20.98 -30.84 0.76
N GLN A 111 19.73 -31.30 0.71
CA GLN A 111 19.30 -32.57 1.31
C GLN A 111 19.28 -33.72 0.31
N ASN A 112 19.11 -33.44 -0.97
CA ASN A 112 18.97 -34.45 -2.01
C ASN A 112 19.92 -34.19 -3.18
N VAL A 113 20.84 -35.14 -3.40
CA VAL A 113 21.86 -35.08 -4.46
C VAL A 113 21.24 -35.07 -5.87
N ASN A 114 20.01 -35.58 -6.03
CA ASN A 114 19.28 -35.61 -7.30
C ASN A 114 18.33 -34.41 -7.48
N ALA A 115 18.27 -33.47 -6.53
CA ALA A 115 17.41 -32.30 -6.64
C ALA A 115 17.97 -31.24 -7.60
N ALA A 116 17.06 -30.42 -8.14
CA ALA A 116 17.40 -29.34 -9.06
C ALA A 116 18.29 -28.30 -8.36
N GLN A 117 19.52 -28.17 -8.83
CA GLN A 117 20.49 -27.24 -8.27
C GLN A 117 20.10 -25.78 -8.57
N LEU A 118 20.56 -24.87 -7.71
CA LEU A 118 20.40 -23.44 -7.92
C LEU A 118 21.10 -23.01 -9.22
N THR A 119 20.51 -22.07 -9.96
CA THR A 119 21.20 -21.43 -11.09
C THR A 119 22.30 -20.49 -10.58
N LYS A 120 23.11 -19.96 -11.49
CA LYS A 120 24.16 -18.99 -11.12
C LYS A 120 23.52 -17.72 -10.53
N GLU A 121 22.46 -17.25 -11.16
CA GLU A 121 21.70 -16.06 -10.78
C GLU A 121 21.05 -16.25 -9.41
N GLU A 122 20.45 -17.41 -9.15
CA GLU A 122 19.84 -17.73 -7.84
C GLU A 122 20.89 -17.81 -6.72
N ARG A 123 22.08 -18.37 -6.99
CA ARG A 123 23.18 -18.38 -6.01
C ARG A 123 23.67 -16.97 -5.70
N GLU A 124 23.87 -16.14 -6.72
CA GLU A 124 24.28 -14.75 -6.54
C GLU A 124 23.22 -13.94 -5.79
N TYR A 125 21.94 -14.19 -6.08
CA TYR A 125 20.83 -13.62 -5.33
C TYR A 125 20.88 -14.05 -3.86
N LEU A 126 21.02 -15.35 -3.59
CA LEU A 126 21.09 -15.91 -2.23
C LEU A 126 22.24 -15.30 -1.41
N ILE A 127 23.42 -15.14 -2.02
CA ILE A 127 24.59 -14.51 -1.39
C ILE A 127 24.31 -13.06 -0.99
N LYS A 128 23.50 -12.33 -1.78
CA LYS A 128 23.14 -10.94 -1.51
C LYS A 128 22.05 -10.79 -0.45
N ILE A 129 21.05 -11.68 -0.44
CA ILE A 129 19.92 -11.56 0.49
C ILE A 129 20.24 -12.08 1.89
N ARG A 130 21.02 -13.17 2.02
CA ARG A 130 21.27 -13.84 3.30
C ARG A 130 21.86 -12.92 4.38
N PRO A 131 22.82 -12.03 4.08
CA PRO A 131 23.36 -11.09 5.07
C PRO A 131 22.33 -10.08 5.60
N LEU A 132 21.22 -9.87 4.89
CA LEU A 132 20.17 -8.92 5.27
C LEU A 132 19.22 -9.48 6.35
N TYR A 133 19.22 -10.80 6.56
CA TYR A 133 18.44 -11.48 7.60
C TYR A 133 19.12 -11.33 8.97
N THR A 134 19.13 -10.10 9.48
CA THR A 134 19.68 -9.77 10.80
C THR A 134 18.56 -9.54 11.82
N PRO A 135 18.81 -9.80 13.11
CA PRO A 135 17.85 -9.47 14.17
C PRO A 135 17.45 -7.98 14.18
N ALA A 136 18.40 -7.10 13.83
CA ALA A 136 18.15 -5.66 13.71
C ALA A 136 17.18 -5.34 12.57
N ALA A 137 17.34 -5.96 11.40
CA ALA A 137 16.41 -5.82 10.28
C ALA A 137 15.01 -6.34 10.64
N PHE A 138 14.93 -7.44 11.39
CA PHE A 138 13.66 -7.99 11.86
C PHE A 138 12.95 -7.05 12.85
N ALA A 139 13.67 -6.51 13.84
CA ALA A 139 13.11 -5.54 14.78
C ALA A 139 12.61 -4.27 14.07
N ALA A 140 13.37 -3.75 13.11
CA ALA A 140 12.96 -2.60 12.31
C ALA A 140 11.67 -2.86 11.51
N LEU A 141 11.51 -4.07 10.96
CA LEU A 141 10.27 -4.49 10.30
C LEU A 141 9.11 -4.54 11.30
N GLN A 142 9.32 -5.12 12.49
CA GLN A 142 8.29 -5.18 13.53
C GLN A 142 7.80 -3.79 13.93
N ASP A 143 8.71 -2.83 14.14
CA ASP A 143 8.36 -1.45 14.49
C ASP A 143 7.58 -0.76 13.36
N MET A 144 8.01 -0.94 12.11
CA MET A 144 7.31 -0.41 10.94
C MET A 144 5.87 -0.93 10.85
N PHE A 145 5.68 -2.22 11.12
CA PHE A 145 4.35 -2.84 11.05
C PHE A 145 3.49 -2.59 12.29
N ALA A 146 4.08 -2.36 13.47
CA ALA A 146 3.35 -1.98 14.67
C ALA A 146 2.58 -0.66 14.49
N GLY A 147 3.15 0.28 13.72
CA GLY A 147 2.50 1.55 13.39
C GLY A 147 1.33 1.46 12.40
N LEU A 148 1.14 0.32 11.73
CA LEU A 148 0.16 0.19 10.64
C LEU A 148 -1.23 -0.29 11.08
N GLY A 149 -1.42 -0.63 12.36
CA GLY A 149 -2.66 -1.21 12.86
C GLY A 149 -2.88 -2.63 12.32
N ALA A 150 -3.55 -3.47 13.12
CA ALA A 150 -3.59 -4.92 12.97
C ALA A 150 -4.34 -5.48 11.72
N VAL A 151 -4.43 -4.76 10.59
CA VAL A 151 -5.14 -5.23 9.39
C VAL A 151 -4.33 -4.94 8.12
N THR A 152 -3.09 -5.42 8.08
CA THR A 152 -2.19 -5.26 6.92
C THR A 152 -2.01 -6.57 6.12
N GLY A 153 -2.82 -7.60 6.42
CA GLY A 153 -2.67 -8.93 5.84
C GLY A 153 -1.33 -9.59 6.19
N TRP A 154 -0.67 -9.13 7.26
CA TRP A 154 0.51 -9.77 7.85
C TRP A 154 0.15 -10.88 8.84
N ASP A 155 -1.08 -10.90 9.35
CA ASP A 155 -1.61 -12.04 10.09
C ASP A 155 -1.57 -13.32 9.23
N GLU A 156 -1.75 -13.22 7.92
CA GLU A 156 -1.61 -14.34 6.98
C GLU A 156 -0.14 -14.75 6.75
N VAL A 157 0.78 -13.77 6.69
CA VAL A 157 2.22 -14.04 6.49
C VAL A 157 2.83 -14.65 7.76
N LEU A 158 2.40 -14.22 8.94
CA LEU A 158 2.77 -14.82 10.23
C LEU A 158 2.04 -16.16 10.47
N ALA A 159 0.87 -16.37 9.86
CA ALA A 159 0.16 -17.64 9.86
C ALA A 159 0.70 -18.65 8.83
N MET A 160 1.94 -18.48 8.34
CA MET A 160 2.65 -19.53 7.60
C MET A 160 2.89 -20.76 8.49
N ARG A 161 1.86 -21.63 8.45
CA ARG A 161 1.81 -23.08 8.58
C ARG A 161 2.53 -23.71 9.77
N LYS A 162 1.72 -24.24 10.70
CA LYS A 162 2.10 -25.41 11.48
C LYS A 162 2.42 -26.58 10.53
N PRO A 163 3.33 -27.49 10.90
CA PRO A 163 3.83 -28.56 10.02
C PRO A 163 2.78 -29.56 9.51
N ASP A 164 1.53 -29.49 9.97
CA ASP A 164 0.42 -30.37 9.59
C ASP A 164 -0.48 -29.81 8.47
N GLY A 165 -0.29 -28.55 8.07
CA GLY A 165 -0.97 -27.96 6.93
C GLY A 165 -2.44 -27.56 7.11
N SER A 166 -2.96 -27.51 8.35
CA SER A 166 -4.32 -27.02 8.63
C SER A 166 -4.35 -25.49 8.89
N VAL A 167 -5.44 -24.83 8.45
CA VAL A 167 -5.70 -23.40 8.72
C VAL A 167 -6.81 -23.31 9.76
N SER A 168 -6.50 -22.81 10.96
CA SER A 168 -7.53 -22.38 11.92
C SER A 168 -7.64 -20.86 11.91
N ILE A 169 -8.62 -20.32 11.20
CA ILE A 169 -9.05 -18.94 11.42
C ILE A 169 -9.75 -18.94 12.78
N ALA A 170 -9.13 -18.34 13.79
CA ALA A 170 -9.82 -18.09 15.05
C ALA A 170 -10.96 -17.12 14.77
N ALA A 171 -12.16 -17.67 14.56
CA ALA A 171 -13.39 -16.90 14.50
C ALA A 171 -13.49 -16.09 15.80
N ARG A 172 -13.39 -14.76 15.69
CA ARG A 172 -13.75 -13.85 16.76
C ARG A 172 -15.24 -14.06 17.03
N LYS A 173 -15.57 -14.75 18.13
CA LYS A 173 -16.92 -14.68 18.69
C LYS A 173 -17.13 -13.24 19.13
N ASN A 174 -18.05 -12.54 18.46
CA ASN A 174 -18.61 -11.32 19.01
C ASN A 174 -19.37 -11.70 20.28
N SER A 175 -18.93 -11.15 21.40
CA SER A 175 -19.66 -11.06 22.66
C SER A 175 -19.43 -9.66 23.18
#